data_AF-A0A5B8QTA1-F1
#
_entry.id   AF-A0A5B8QTA1-F1
#
_cell.length_a   1.000
_cell.length_b   1.000
_cell.length_c   1.000
_cell.angle_alpha   90.00
_cell.angle_beta   90.00
_cell.angle_gamma   90.00
#
_symmetry.space_group_name_H-M   'P 1'
#
loop_
_entity.id
_entity.type
_entity.pdbx_description
1 polymer ?
#
loop_
_entity_poly.entity_id
_entity_poly.type
_entity_poly.pdbx_seq_one_letter_code
_entity_poly.pdbx_strand_id
1 'polypeptide(L)' 'MSLQLFMLAVALVLILEGVGPLLFPNKWRRYLNELSHQNQQVLRRIGGSLVTAGLVILIIFS' A
#
# COMPACT_ATOMS: atom_id res chain seq x y z
N MET A 1 19.85 -16.14 -2.61
CA MET A 1 19.86 -14.69 -2.35
C MET A 1 18.61 -14.00 -2.90
N SER A 2 18.22 -14.19 -4.17
CA SER A 2 17.05 -13.52 -4.77
C SER A 2 15.69 -13.92 -4.15
N LEU A 3 15.44 -15.21 -3.96
CA LEU A 3 14.15 -15.69 -3.42
C LEU A 3 13.91 -15.23 -1.98
N GLN A 4 14.95 -15.21 -1.15
CA GLN A 4 14.85 -14.70 0.22
C GLN A 4 14.48 -13.21 0.26
N LEU A 5 15.10 -12.39 -0.61
CA LEU A 5 14.80 -10.96 -0.71
C LEU A 5 13.36 -10.72 -1.19
N PHE A 6 12.90 -11.51 -2.17
CA PHE A 6 11.52 -11.47 -2.63
C PHE A 6 10.53 -11.85 -1.52
N MET A 7 10.77 -12.94 -0.81
CA MET A 7 9.93 -13.37 0.31
C MET A 7 9.93 -12.36 1.45
N LEU A 8 11.05 -11.68 1.72
CA LEU A 8 11.13 -10.60 2.70
C LEU A 8 10.27 -9.40 2.28
N ALA A 9 10.36 -8.98 1.00
CA ALA A 9 9.55 -7.89 0.48
C ALA A 9 8.05 -8.20 0.58
N VAL A 10 7.64 -9.43 0.23
CA VAL A 10 6.26 -9.89 0.38
C VAL A 10 5.84 -9.90 1.87
N ALA A 11 6.68 -10.41 2.76
CA ALA A 11 6.38 -10.44 4.19
C ALA A 11 6.18 -9.03 4.77
N LEU A 12 7.01 -8.07 4.38
CA LEU A 12 6.88 -6.66 4.81
C LEU A 12 5.57 -6.05 4.32
N VAL A 13 5.18 -6.27 3.05
CA VAL A 13 3.90 -5.78 2.52
C VAL A 13 2.72 -6.37 3.29
N LEU A 14 2.74 -7.68 3.58
CA LEU A 14 1.67 -8.32 4.35
C LEU A 14 1.57 -7.78 5.78
N ILE A 15 2.70 -7.51 6.44
CA ILE A 15 2.70 -6.90 7.77
C ILE A 15 2.10 -5.50 7.70
N LEU A 16 2.57 -4.65 6.77
CA LEU A 16 2.09 -3.27 6.66
C LEU A 16 0.59 -3.20 6.34
N GLU A 17 0.11 -4.01 5.39
CA GLU A 17 -1.32 -4.09 5.05
C GLU A 17 -2.16 -4.68 6.20
N GLY A 18 -1.60 -5.62 6.97
CA GLY A 18 -2.28 -6.25 8.10
C GLY A 18 -2.38 -5.39 9.36
N VAL A 19 -1.44 -4.46 9.57
CA VAL A 19 -1.38 -3.59 10.76
C VAL A 19 -2.64 -2.72 10.90
N GLY A 20 -3.12 -2.13 9.80
CA GLY A 20 -4.32 -1.29 9.79
C GLY A 20 -5.57 -1.98 10.36
N PRO A 21 -6.02 -3.11 9.79
CA PRO A 21 -7.18 -3.85 10.27
C PRO A 21 -6.95 -4.51 11.63
N LEU A 22 -5.72 -4.94 11.96
CA LEU A 22 -5.42 -5.60 13.23
C LEU A 22 -5.49 -4.63 14.42
N LEU A 23 -4.88 -3.45 14.30
CA LEU A 23 -4.80 -2.49 15.42
C LEU A 23 -6.03 -1.58 15.51
N PHE A 24 -6.62 -1.20 14.37
CA PHE A 24 -7.70 -0.20 14.34
C PHE A 24 -8.86 -0.59 13.40
N PRO A 25 -9.55 -1.72 13.64
CA PRO A 25 -10.54 -2.29 12.71
C PRO A 25 -11.67 -1.32 12.35
N ASN A 26 -12.22 -0.58 13.32
CA ASN A 26 -13.33 0.34 13.07
C ASN A 26 -12.90 1.58 12.28
N LYS A 27 -11.71 2.14 12.58
CA LYS A 27 -11.17 3.30 11.86
C LYS A 27 -10.76 2.90 10.44
N TRP A 28 -10.12 1.74 10.29
CA TRP A 28 -9.72 1.19 9.00
C TRP A 28 -10.93 0.94 8.11
N ARG A 29 -11.99 0.30 8.64
CA ARG A 29 -13.25 0.10 7.90
C ARG A 29 -13.89 1.42 7.45
N ARG A 30 -13.91 2.43 8.33
CA ARG A 30 -14.43 3.77 7.98
C ARG A 30 -13.59 4.42 6.87
N TYR A 31 -12.26 4.38 6.99
CA TYR A 31 -11.35 4.90 5.97
C TYR A 31 -11.55 4.24 4.61
N LEU A 32 -11.65 2.91 4.56
CA LEU A 32 -11.92 2.18 3.32
C LEU A 32 -13.29 2.55 2.71
N ASN A 33 -14.32 2.74 3.54
CA ASN A 33 -15.62 3.21 3.07
C ASN A 33 -15.56 4.64 2.52
N GLU A 34 -14.83 5.54 3.16
CA GLU A 34 -14.66 6.91 2.68
C GLU A 34 -13.87 6.94 1.36
N LEU A 35 -12.87 6.06 1.21
CA LEU A 35 -12.12 5.86 -0.03
C LEU A 35 -12.98 5.29 -1.15
N SER A 36 -13.86 4.32 -0.87
CA SER A 36 -14.71 3.69 -1.89
C SER A 36 -15.77 4.64 -2.46
N HIS A 37 -16.14 5.68 -1.69
CA HIS A 37 -17.04 6.73 -2.16
C HIS A 37 -16.34 7.85 -2.94
N GLN A 38 -15.00 7.86 -3.01
CA GLN A 38 -14.28 8.85 -3.81
C GLN A 38 -14.51 8.62 -5.31
N ASN A 39 -14.48 9.72 -6.07
CA ASN A 39 -14.53 9.63 -7.52
C ASN A 39 -13.36 8.76 -8.05
N GLN A 40 -13.66 7.88 -9.02
CA GLN A 40 -12.68 6.99 -9.64
C GLN A 40 -11.43 7.71 -10.19
N GLN A 41 -11.57 8.96 -10.64
CA GLN A 41 -10.42 9.77 -11.06
C GLN A 41 -9.47 10.10 -9.91
N VAL A 42 -10.02 10.37 -8.71
CA VAL A 42 -9.24 10.64 -7.50
C VAL A 42 -8.56 9.35 -7.04
N LEU A 43 -9.28 8.24 -7.01
CA LEU A 43 -8.70 6.94 -6.65
C LEU A 43 -7.53 6.56 -7.58
N ARG A 44 -7.67 6.81 -8.88
CA ARG A 44 -6.58 6.61 -9.87
C ARG A 44 -5.39 7.54 -9.63
N ARG A 45 -5.61 8.78 -9.21
CA ARG A 45 -4.52 9.71 -8.88
C ARG A 45 -3.77 9.28 -7.62
N ILE A 46 -4.49 8.84 -6.58
CA ILE A 46 -3.87 8.30 -5.35
C ILE A 46 -3.02 7.09 -5.70
N GLY A 47 -3.60 6.08 -6.37
CA GLY A 47 -2.88 4.89 -6.81
C GLY A 47 -1.70 5.21 -7.73
N GLY A 48 -1.89 6.11 -8.70
CA GLY A 48 -0.84 6.56 -9.59
C GLY A 48 0.33 7.22 -8.84
N SER A 49 0.04 8.12 -7.90
CA SER A 49 1.08 8.79 -7.11
C SER A 49 1.88 7.81 -6.25
N LEU A 50 1.23 6.81 -5.65
CA LEU A 50 1.89 5.75 -4.87
C LEU A 50 2.80 4.89 -5.75
N VAL A 51 2.32 4.46 -6.92
CA VAL A 51 3.13 3.69 -7.88
C VAL A 51 4.33 4.50 -8.36
N THR A 52 4.13 5.77 -8.72
CA THR A 52 5.23 6.64 -9.16
C THR A 52 6.26 6.85 -8.06
N ALA A 53 5.84 7.13 -6.82
CA ALA A 53 6.75 7.29 -5.70
C ALA A 53 7.55 6.00 -5.41
N GLY A 54 6.87 4.85 -5.41
CA GLY A 54 7.51 3.54 -5.24
C GLY A 54 8.53 3.23 -6.34
N LEU A 55 8.19 3.56 -7.59
CA LEU A 55 9.11 3.38 -8.73
C LEU A 55 10.34 4.29 -8.62
N VAL A 56 10.17 5.55 -8.22
CA VAL A 56 11.28 6.48 -8.01
C VAL A 56 12.22 5.97 -6.91
N ILE A 57 11.67 5.51 -5.78
CA ILE A 57 12.46 4.92 -4.70
C ILE A 57 13.20 3.68 -5.18
N LEU A 58 12.52 2.79 -5.91
CA LEU A 58 13.13 1.59 -6.49
C LEU A 58 14.33 1.97 -7.38
N ILE A 59 14.14 2.86 -8.35
CA ILE A 59 15.20 3.26 -9.30
C ILE A 59 16.40 3.91 -8.60
N ILE A 60 16.19 4.68 -7.52
CA ILE A 60 17.27 5.39 -6.82
C ILE A 60 18.06 4.45 -5.89
N PHE A 61 17.41 3.47 -5.27
CA PHE A 61 18.00 2.68 -4.17
C PHE A 61 18.22 1.19 -4.48
N SER A 62 17.77 0.67 -5.63
CA SER A 62 18.07 -0.69 -6.10
C SER A 62 19.31 -0.72 -7.00
#